data_AF-A0A969MHC8-F1
#
_entry.id   AF-A0A969MHC8-F1
#
_cell.length_a   1.000
_cell.length_b   1.000
_cell.length_c   1.000
_cell.angle_alpha   90.00
_cell.angle_beta   90.00
_cell.angle_gamma   90.00
#
_symmetry.space_group_name_H-M   'P 1'
#
loop_
_entity.id
_entity.type
_entity.pdbx_description
1 polymer ?
#
loop_
_entity_poly.entity_id
_entity_poly.type
_entity_poly.pdbx_seq_one_letter_code
_entity_poly.pdbx_strand_id
1 'polypeptide(L)'
;MAEPTLQDVFGASVTQDDYYLTITKSDFSNLTATANNTAESLLVALLLKAKDYLNQANFDANLDQSILIESGLSSFLGRGVDNTTYRTDSMTVSLAKIDTTGALNPDDY
;
A
#
# COMPACT_ATOMS: atom_id res chain seq x y z
N MET A 1 21.67 3.95 2.14
CA MET A 1 21.22 3.01 1.09
C MET A 1 20.56 3.86 0.02
N ALA A 2 19.56 3.38 -0.72
CA ALA A 2 18.74 4.24 -1.57
C ALA A 2 17.28 4.04 -1.19
N GLU A 3 16.46 5.08 -1.41
CA GLU A 3 15.01 4.96 -1.27
C GLU A 3 14.46 3.86 -2.21
N PRO A 4 13.39 3.16 -1.80
CA PRO A 4 12.76 2.14 -2.64
C PRO A 4 12.38 2.71 -4.02
N THR A 5 12.68 1.96 -5.09
CA THR A 5 12.30 2.41 -6.43
C THR A 5 10.82 2.16 -6.71
N LEU A 6 10.28 2.82 -7.73
CA LEU A 6 8.91 2.60 -8.19
C LEU A 6 8.67 1.11 -8.53
N GLN A 7 9.64 0.47 -9.18
CA GLN A 7 9.58 -0.93 -9.57
C GLN A 7 9.65 -1.88 -8.38
N ASP A 8 10.40 -1.53 -7.33
CA ASP A 8 10.47 -2.31 -6.09
C ASP A 8 9.08 -2.42 -5.43
N VAL A 9 8.35 -1.30 -5.37
CA VAL A 9 7.07 -1.20 -4.67
C VAL A 9 5.91 -1.70 -5.54
N PHE A 10 5.83 -1.27 -6.81
CA PHE A 10 4.65 -1.51 -7.66
C PHE A 10 4.86 -2.56 -8.75
N GLY A 11 6.09 -3.04 -8.96
CA GLY A 11 6.42 -4.09 -9.93
C GLY A 11 7.08 -3.55 -11.21
N ALA A 12 7.64 -4.46 -12.01
CA ALA A 12 8.50 -4.08 -13.14
C ALA A 12 7.77 -3.33 -14.28
N SER A 13 6.47 -3.53 -14.42
CA SER A 13 5.68 -2.91 -15.50
C SER A 13 5.18 -1.50 -15.15
N VAL A 14 5.51 -0.99 -13.95
CA VAL A 14 5.13 0.36 -13.55
C VAL A 14 5.95 1.40 -14.33
N THR A 15 5.25 2.43 -14.80
CA THR A 15 5.85 3.56 -15.49
C THR A 15 5.27 4.85 -14.93
N GLN A 16 6.07 5.91 -14.93
CA GLN A 16 5.60 7.24 -14.59
C GLN A 16 6.23 8.30 -15.48
N ASP A 17 5.52 9.39 -15.68
CA ASP A 17 5.99 10.64 -16.23
C ASP A 17 5.45 11.82 -15.39
N ASP A 18 5.63 13.05 -15.88
CA ASP A 18 5.21 14.27 -15.18
C ASP A 18 3.70 14.33 -14.86
N TYR A 19 2.87 13.54 -15.55
CA TYR A 19 1.40 13.61 -15.49
C TYR A 19 0.73 12.28 -15.13
N TYR A 20 1.36 11.15 -15.42
CA TYR A 20 0.77 9.83 -15.30
C TYR A 20 1.65 8.89 -14.50
N LEU A 21 1.02 8.20 -13.55
CA LEU A 21 1.52 6.96 -12.97
C LEU A 21 0.68 5.80 -13.51
N THR A 22 1.30 4.89 -14.24
CA THR A 22 0.64 3.72 -14.82
C THR A 22 1.14 2.45 -14.14
N ILE A 23 0.25 1.80 -13.38
CA ILE A 23 0.48 0.49 -12.79
C ILE A 23 -0.41 -0.52 -13.52
N THR A 24 0.20 -1.59 -14.04
CA THR A 24 -0.55 -2.59 -14.80
C THR A 24 -1.22 -3.56 -13.84
N LYS A 25 -2.51 -3.87 -14.04
CA LYS A 25 -3.25 -4.78 -13.14
C LYS A 25 -2.63 -6.19 -13.05
N SER A 26 -1.82 -6.60 -14.04
CA SER A 26 -1.08 -7.86 -14.01
C SER A 26 0.03 -7.91 -12.96
N ASP A 27 0.48 -6.76 -12.44
CA ASP A 27 1.48 -6.70 -11.37
C ASP A 27 0.88 -7.04 -10.00
N PHE A 28 -0.46 -7.13 -9.90
CA PHE A 28 -1.20 -7.47 -8.67
C PHE A 28 -1.51 -8.98 -8.62
N SER A 29 -0.70 -9.72 -7.86
CA SER A 29 -0.79 -11.20 -7.74
C SER A 29 -2.14 -11.73 -7.24
N ASN A 30 -2.89 -10.93 -6.47
CA ASN A 30 -4.16 -11.32 -5.85
C ASN A 30 -5.39 -10.66 -6.48
N LEU A 31 -5.25 -9.99 -7.63
CA LEU A 31 -6.35 -9.37 -8.34
C LEU A 31 -6.59 -10.09 -9.68
N THR A 32 -7.78 -10.65 -9.89
CA THR A 32 -8.20 -11.02 -11.24
C THR A 32 -8.55 -9.75 -12.02
N ALA A 33 -7.68 -9.39 -12.96
CA ALA A 33 -7.83 -8.18 -13.75
C ALA A 33 -9.08 -8.24 -14.63
N THR A 34 -9.95 -7.23 -14.51
CA THR A 34 -11.11 -7.04 -15.36
C THR A 34 -11.28 -5.55 -15.68
N ALA A 35 -12.05 -5.21 -16.71
CA ALA A 35 -12.38 -3.82 -17.00
C ALA A 35 -13.18 -3.14 -15.87
N ASN A 36 -13.88 -3.93 -15.06
CA ASN A 36 -14.85 -3.47 -14.06
C ASN A 36 -14.40 -3.74 -12.61
N ASN A 37 -13.10 -3.90 -12.34
CA ASN A 37 -12.63 -3.97 -10.95
C ASN A 37 -13.08 -2.69 -10.21
N THR A 38 -13.63 -2.85 -9.01
CA THR A 38 -14.10 -1.73 -8.20
C THR A 38 -12.92 -0.92 -7.66
N ALA A 39 -13.15 0.36 -7.35
CA ALA A 39 -12.14 1.21 -6.73
C ALA A 39 -11.57 0.60 -5.43
N GLU A 40 -12.44 0.03 -4.58
CA GLU A 40 -12.02 -0.65 -3.35
C GLU A 40 -11.12 -1.86 -3.63
N SER A 41 -11.44 -2.69 -4.63
CA SER A 41 -10.60 -3.83 -4.99
C SER A 41 -9.22 -3.40 -5.51
N LEU A 42 -9.17 -2.28 -6.25
CA LEU A 42 -7.91 -1.70 -6.74
C LEU A 42 -7.07 -1.12 -5.60
N LEU A 43 -7.70 -0.42 -4.65
CA LEU A 43 -7.01 0.12 -3.48
C LEU A 43 -6.42 -1.00 -2.62
N VAL A 44 -7.18 -2.06 -2.35
CA VAL A 44 -6.68 -3.22 -1.61
C VAL A 44 -5.53 -3.90 -2.36
N ALA A 45 -5.64 -4.07 -3.68
CA ALA A 45 -4.58 -4.65 -4.49
C ALA A 45 -3.29 -3.81 -4.44
N LEU A 46 -3.40 -2.48 -4.48
CA LEU A 46 -2.26 -1.56 -4.33
C LEU A 46 -1.60 -1.68 -2.95
N LEU A 47 -2.39 -1.71 -1.87
CA LEU A 47 -1.87 -1.83 -0.51
C LEU A 47 -1.15 -3.17 -0.29
N LEU A 48 -1.73 -4.27 -0.78
CA LEU A 48 -1.10 -5.58 -0.70
C LEU A 48 0.20 -5.64 -1.53
N LYS A 49 0.20 -5.06 -2.74
CA LYS A 49 1.38 -5.01 -3.59
C LYS A 49 2.50 -4.19 -2.97
N ALA A 50 2.18 -2.99 -2.47
CA ALA A 50 3.16 -2.13 -1.82
C ALA A 50 3.73 -2.78 -0.55
N LYS A 51 2.90 -3.50 0.21
CA LYS A 51 3.32 -4.24 1.40
C LYS A 51 4.36 -5.32 1.11
N ASP A 52 4.34 -5.94 -0.08
CA ASP A 52 5.34 -6.97 -0.43
C ASP A 52 6.77 -6.45 -0.27
N TYR A 53 7.00 -5.17 -0.56
CA TYR A 53 8.30 -4.51 -0.38
C TYR A 53 8.35 -3.62 0.88
N LEU A 54 7.32 -2.80 1.14
CA LEU A 54 7.27 -1.88 2.27
C LEU A 54 6.91 -2.60 3.58
N ASN A 55 7.65 -3.64 3.92
CA ASN A 55 7.44 -4.47 5.10
C ASN A 55 8.52 -4.21 6.17
N GLN A 56 8.33 -4.79 7.37
CA GLN A 56 9.24 -4.62 8.51
C GLN A 56 10.68 -5.05 8.21
N ALA A 57 10.85 -6.17 7.49
CA ALA A 57 12.18 -6.70 7.21
C ALA A 57 13.00 -5.74 6.32
N ASN A 58 12.36 -5.17 5.29
CA ASN A 58 13.00 -4.18 4.42
C ASN A 58 13.15 -2.82 5.13
N PHE A 59 12.20 -2.43 5.97
CA PHE A 59 12.29 -1.20 6.78
C PHE A 59 13.49 -1.24 7.74
N ASP A 60 13.71 -2.37 8.42
CA ASP A 60 14.85 -2.54 9.33
C ASP A 60 16.19 -2.66 8.59
N ALA A 61 16.17 -3.23 7.38
CA ALA A 61 17.36 -3.40 6.55
C ALA A 61 17.75 -2.13 5.77
N ASN A 62 16.77 -1.28 5.40
CA ASN A 62 16.94 -0.07 4.60
C ASN A 62 16.43 1.16 5.36
N LEU A 63 17.35 1.87 6.01
CA LEU A 63 17.03 3.09 6.78
C LEU A 63 16.52 4.27 5.93
N ASP A 64 16.62 4.19 4.60
CA ASP A 64 16.05 5.21 3.70
C ASP A 64 14.58 4.90 3.34
N GLN A 65 14.08 3.70 3.67
CA GLN A 65 12.66 3.40 3.55
C GLN A 65 11.88 4.14 4.64
N SER A 66 11.00 5.05 4.23
CA SER A 66 10.25 5.89 5.15
C SER A 66 8.82 5.39 5.42
N ILE A 67 8.38 4.33 4.73
CA ILE A 67 7.02 3.77 4.83
C ILE A 67 7.08 2.31 5.26
N LEU A 68 6.24 1.94 6.21
CA LEU A 68 6.04 0.57 6.68
C LEU A 68 4.56 0.21 6.61
N ILE A 69 4.24 -0.91 5.98
CA ILE A 69 2.90 -1.47 5.88
C ILE A 69 2.85 -2.82 6.58
N GLU A 70 1.96 -2.92 7.56
CA GLU A 70 1.78 -4.13 8.36
C GLU A 70 0.34 -4.63 8.30
N SER A 71 0.16 -5.94 8.42
CA SER A 71 -1.16 -6.49 8.68
C SER A 71 -1.42 -6.46 10.18
N GLY A 72 -2.60 -5.96 10.56
CA GLY A 72 -3.11 -6.11 11.90
C GLY A 72 -3.93 -7.40 12.05
N LEU A 73 -4.61 -7.51 13.19
CA LEU A 73 -5.47 -8.64 13.50
C LEU A 73 -6.82 -8.49 12.80
N SER A 74 -7.35 -9.62 12.33
CA SER A 74 -8.73 -9.71 11.85
C SER A 74 -9.69 -9.72 13.02
N SER A 75 -10.80 -9.01 12.90
CA SER A 75 -11.88 -8.98 13.88
C SER A 75 -13.23 -9.13 13.19
N PHE A 76 -14.29 -9.27 13.98
CA PHE A 76 -15.66 -9.28 13.48
C PHE A 76 -16.41 -8.05 14.01
N LEU A 77 -17.14 -7.37 13.14
CA LEU A 77 -17.95 -6.21 13.48
C LEU A 77 -19.36 -6.38 12.92
N GLY A 78 -20.37 -6.12 13.74
CA GLY A 78 -21.75 -6.00 13.29
C GLY A 78 -21.99 -4.62 12.65
N ARG A 79 -22.56 -4.59 11.44
CA ARG A 79 -22.82 -3.34 10.69
C ARG A 79 -24.22 -3.35 10.07
N GLY A 80 -24.83 -2.16 10.02
CA GLY A 80 -26.15 -1.95 9.44
C GLY A 80 -27.29 -2.15 10.44
N VAL A 81 -28.52 -1.84 10.02
CA VAL A 81 -29.74 -1.98 10.84
C VAL A 81 -29.99 -3.43 11.28
N ASP A 82 -29.61 -4.41 10.45
CA ASP A 82 -29.75 -5.84 10.75
C ASP A 82 -28.55 -6.42 11.52
N ASN A 83 -27.60 -5.57 11.93
CA ASN A 83 -26.38 -5.96 12.64
C ASN A 83 -25.64 -7.13 11.97
N THR A 84 -25.57 -7.13 10.63
CA THR A 84 -24.90 -8.20 9.87
C THR A 84 -23.42 -8.25 10.24
N THR A 85 -22.91 -9.44 10.53
CA THR A 85 -21.50 -9.64 10.90
C THR A 85 -20.59 -9.56 9.68
N TYR A 86 -19.59 -8.69 9.73
CA TYR A 86 -18.52 -8.57 8.75
C TYR A 86 -17.19 -8.98 9.36
N ARG A 87 -16.34 -9.65 8.59
CA ARG A 87 -14.91 -9.74 8.90
C ARG A 87 -14.26 -8.41 8.57
N THR A 88 -13.46 -7.91 9.50
CA THR A 88 -12.68 -6.69 9.35
C THR A 88 -11.21 -7.08 9.40
N ASP A 89 -10.52 -6.99 8.28
CA ASP A 89 -9.07 -7.17 8.19
C ASP A 89 -8.40 -5.80 8.33
N SER A 90 -7.53 -5.66 9.32
CA SER A 90 -6.83 -4.41 9.57
C SER A 90 -5.45 -4.39 8.90
N MET A 91 -5.06 -3.22 8.42
CA MET A 91 -3.72 -2.93 7.95
C MET A 91 -3.31 -1.57 8.49
N THR A 92 -2.04 -1.44 8.87
CA THR A 92 -1.46 -0.19 9.36
C THR A 92 -0.43 0.30 8.37
N VAL A 93 -0.49 1.58 8.02
CA VAL A 93 0.53 2.26 7.22
C VAL A 93 1.19 3.30 8.12
N SER A 94 2.47 3.09 8.40
CA SER A 94 3.29 3.95 9.25
C SER A 94 4.24 4.74 8.37
N LEU A 95 4.32 6.05 8.59
CA LEU A 95 5.19 6.97 7.88
C LEU A 95 6.20 7.52 8.87
N ALA A 96 7.48 7.31 8.61
CA ALA A 96 8.59 7.69 9.48
C ALA A 96 9.58 8.55 8.68
N LYS A 97 9.78 9.80 9.12
CA LYS A 97 10.85 10.67 8.64
C LYS A 97 11.39 11.53 9.78
N ILE A 98 12.57 12.10 9.56
CA ILE A 98 13.12 13.11 10.47
C ILE A 98 12.23 14.34 10.38
N ASP A 99 11.70 14.78 11.52
CA ASP A 99 10.83 15.94 11.61
C ASP A 99 11.61 17.22 11.26
N THR A 100 11.35 17.74 10.06
CA THR A 100 11.94 18.99 9.56
C THR A 100 10.87 20.03 9.26
N THR A 101 9.65 19.58 8.98
CA THR A 101 8.47 20.41 8.77
C THR A 101 7.29 19.68 9.42
N GLY A 102 6.54 20.32 10.32
CA GLY A 102 5.52 19.66 11.13
C GLY A 102 4.25 19.21 10.39
N ALA A 103 4.31 19.08 9.06
CA ALA A 103 3.19 18.69 8.21
C ALA A 103 3.57 17.50 7.31
N LEU A 104 2.59 16.64 7.02
CA LEU A 104 2.78 15.53 6.09
C LEU A 104 2.91 16.07 4.66
N ASN A 105 4.09 15.90 4.06
CA ASN A 105 4.39 16.31 2.70
C ASN A 105 4.71 15.08 1.82
N PRO A 106 3.91 14.76 0.78
CA PRO A 106 4.17 13.62 -0.10
C PRO A 106 5.49 13.68 -0.86
N ASP A 107 6.02 14.87 -1.16
CA ASP A 107 7.32 15.03 -1.85
C ASP A 107 8.49 14.59 -0.96
N ASP A 108 8.23 14.44 0.35
CA ASP A 108 9.16 13.91 1.31
C ASP A 108 8.93 12.40 1.55
N TYR A 109 8.34 11.60 0.66
CA TYR A 109 8.25 10.14 0.89
C TYR A 109 8.44 9.30 -0.36
#